data_AF-A0A445FHA9-F1
#
_entry.id   AF-A0A445FHA9-F1
#
_cell.length_a   1.000
_cell.length_b   1.000
_cell.length_c   1.000
_cell.angle_alpha   90.00
_cell.angle_beta   90.00
_cell.angle_gamma   90.00
#
_symmetry.space_group_name_H-M   'P 1'
#
loop_
_entity.id
_entity.type
_entity.pdbx_description
1 polymer ?
#
loop_
_entity_poly.entity_id
_entity_poly.type
_entity_poly.pdbx_seq_one_letter_code
_entity_poly.pdbx_strand_id
1 'polypeptide(L)'
;MALALKSSCLLQLKKPEAGFNVCFSSKKAIISVKRYTPVAAIRIMDAVGLSATFTRLKKEGKVAFIPYITAGDPDLSTTAEALKLLDSCGSDIIELGIPYSDPLADGPVIQAAATRSLAKGTNFNVIIDMLKEVVPQLSCPIALFTYYNPILKRGTEKFMSTIRDTGVHGLVVPDVPLEETETLRTEAKKHGIELVLLTTPTTPPDRMKAIVDVAEGFVYLVSSVGVTGARASVSGSVQSLLQEIKEVCILLFNLDVFRSLLKSSVLFPNFFSPSGLPASLWLQELVSDQL
;
A
#
# COMPACT_ATOMS: atom_id res chain seq x y z
N MET A 1 -56.44 -36.73 14.62
CA MET A 1 -57.39 -35.65 14.34
C MET A 1 -57.13 -35.17 12.92
N ALA A 2 -57.92 -35.71 11.98
CA ALA A 2 -57.93 -35.35 10.57
C ALA A 2 -58.69 -34.02 10.39
N LEU A 3 -58.37 -33.24 9.35
CA LEU A 3 -59.36 -32.84 8.35
C LEU A 3 -58.70 -32.04 7.22
N ALA A 4 -58.68 -32.69 6.06
CA ALA A 4 -58.53 -32.10 4.75
C ALA A 4 -59.85 -31.43 4.34
N LEU A 5 -59.78 -30.40 3.50
CA LEU A 5 -60.92 -29.93 2.70
C LEU A 5 -60.42 -29.54 1.31
N LYS A 6 -60.68 -30.46 0.36
CA LYS A 6 -60.80 -30.16 -1.07
C LYS A 6 -62.17 -29.53 -1.31
N SER A 7 -62.26 -28.61 -2.27
CA SER A 7 -63.43 -28.57 -3.15
C SER A 7 -63.09 -27.91 -4.49
N SER A 8 -63.67 -28.46 -5.54
CA SER A 8 -63.54 -28.11 -6.95
C SER A 8 -64.94 -28.03 -7.55
N CYS A 9 -65.26 -27.00 -8.36
CA CYS A 9 -66.33 -26.98 -9.39
C CYS A 9 -66.41 -25.55 -9.99
N LEU A 10 -66.01 -25.27 -11.24
CA LEU A 10 -66.65 -25.46 -12.56
C LEU A 10 -67.61 -24.31 -13.01
N LEU A 11 -67.29 -23.80 -14.21
CA LEU A 11 -68.11 -23.20 -15.28
C LEU A 11 -68.68 -21.78 -15.15
N GLN A 12 -68.25 -20.87 -16.04
CA GLN A 12 -69.05 -20.49 -17.24
C GLN A 12 -68.25 -19.57 -18.19
N LEU A 13 -68.46 -19.82 -19.48
CA LEU A 13 -67.89 -19.17 -20.66
C LEU A 13 -68.63 -17.86 -21.02
N LYS A 14 -67.91 -16.86 -21.56
CA LYS A 14 -68.38 -16.08 -22.73
C LYS A 14 -67.26 -15.27 -23.39
N LYS A 15 -66.96 -15.60 -24.66
CA LYS A 15 -66.25 -14.75 -25.62
C LYS A 15 -67.13 -13.54 -26.01
N PRO A 16 -66.52 -12.46 -26.53
CA PRO A 16 -66.78 -12.14 -27.93
C PRO A 16 -65.51 -11.83 -28.74
N GLU A 17 -65.63 -12.05 -30.05
CA GLU A 17 -64.63 -11.86 -31.08
C GLU A 17 -64.76 -10.47 -31.72
N ALA A 18 -63.61 -9.86 -32.02
CA ALA A 18 -63.35 -8.99 -33.18
C ALA A 18 -61.81 -8.88 -33.25
N GLY A 19 -61.09 -9.27 -34.30
CA GLY A 19 -61.42 -9.22 -35.71
C GLY A 19 -60.66 -8.07 -36.37
N PHE A 20 -59.32 -8.12 -36.38
CA PHE A 20 -58.51 -7.29 -37.27
C PHE A 20 -57.32 -8.11 -37.80
N ASN A 21 -57.38 -8.43 -39.09
CA ASN A 21 -56.32 -9.10 -39.84
C ASN A 21 -55.38 -8.05 -40.42
N VAL A 22 -54.08 -8.15 -40.14
CA VAL A 22 -53.04 -7.73 -41.10
C VAL A 22 -51.91 -8.76 -41.10
N CYS A 23 -51.61 -9.22 -42.31
CA CYS A 23 -50.58 -10.17 -42.67
C CYS A 23 -49.17 -9.60 -42.41
N PHE A 24 -48.29 -10.37 -41.75
CA PHE A 24 -46.85 -10.13 -41.88
C PHE A 24 -46.06 -11.44 -41.99
N SER A 25 -45.16 -11.40 -42.97
CA SER A 25 -44.36 -12.48 -43.53
C SER A 25 -43.41 -13.12 -42.51
N SER A 26 -43.38 -14.46 -42.50
CA SER A 26 -42.43 -15.27 -41.73
C SER A 26 -41.01 -15.03 -42.25
N LYS A 27 -40.18 -14.33 -41.47
CA LYS A 27 -38.72 -14.43 -41.56
C LYS A 27 -38.21 -15.13 -40.30
N LYS A 28 -37.75 -16.37 -40.44
CA LYS A 28 -36.94 -17.06 -39.43
C LYS A 28 -35.67 -16.25 -39.19
N ALA A 29 -35.57 -15.59 -38.04
CA ALA A 29 -34.32 -15.02 -37.57
C ALA A 29 -33.43 -16.15 -37.07
N ILE A 30 -32.35 -16.44 -37.81
CA ILE A 30 -31.25 -17.29 -37.33
C ILE A 30 -30.47 -16.44 -36.33
N ILE A 31 -30.69 -16.67 -35.04
CA ILE A 31 -29.90 -16.05 -33.97
C ILE A 31 -28.57 -16.79 -33.91
N SER A 32 -27.52 -16.18 -34.47
CA SER A 32 -26.15 -16.61 -34.30
C SER A 32 -25.72 -16.37 -32.85
N VAL A 33 -25.76 -17.41 -32.02
CA VAL A 33 -25.19 -17.38 -30.67
C VAL A 33 -23.68 -17.29 -30.78
N LYS A 34 -23.13 -16.07 -30.81
CA LYS A 34 -21.69 -15.86 -30.61
C LYS A 34 -21.37 -16.30 -29.19
N ARG A 35 -20.72 -17.46 -29.05
CA ARG A 35 -20.07 -17.89 -27.81
C ARG A 35 -19.02 -16.84 -27.45
N TYR A 36 -19.33 -15.98 -26.49
CA TYR A 36 -18.33 -15.16 -25.83
C TYR A 36 -17.57 -16.05 -24.86
N THR A 37 -16.36 -16.44 -25.24
CA THR A 37 -15.35 -16.94 -24.30
C THR A 37 -14.94 -15.77 -23.39
N PRO A 38 -15.09 -15.86 -22.06
CA PRO A 38 -14.43 -14.91 -21.18
C PRO A 38 -12.94 -15.26 -21.21
N VAL A 39 -12.18 -14.61 -22.08
CA VAL A 39 -10.73 -14.59 -21.95
C VAL A 39 -10.43 -13.47 -20.96
N ALA A 40 -10.63 -13.74 -19.68
CA ALA A 40 -9.92 -12.99 -18.66
C ALA A 40 -8.45 -13.38 -18.83
N ALA A 41 -7.76 -12.66 -19.72
CA ALA A 41 -6.32 -12.66 -19.70
C ALA A 41 -5.95 -12.13 -18.32
N ILE A 42 -5.48 -13.03 -17.45
CA ILE A 42 -4.73 -12.66 -16.27
C ILE A 42 -3.55 -11.87 -16.83
N ARG A 43 -3.67 -10.55 -16.88
CA ARG A 43 -2.49 -9.70 -16.90
C ARG A 43 -1.85 -10.01 -15.57
N ILE A 44 -0.81 -10.83 -15.60
CA ILE A 44 0.27 -10.71 -14.63
C ILE A 44 0.78 -9.28 -14.89
N MET A 45 0.18 -8.30 -14.23
CA MET A 45 0.84 -7.02 -14.08
C MET A 45 2.00 -7.38 -13.16
N ASP A 46 3.20 -7.54 -13.73
CA ASP A 46 4.40 -7.52 -12.93
C ASP A 46 4.29 -6.26 -12.08
N ALA A 47 4.07 -6.44 -10.78
CA ALA A 47 3.92 -5.31 -9.88
C ALA A 47 5.19 -4.47 -10.02
N VAL A 48 4.98 -3.17 -10.24
CA VAL A 48 6.05 -2.26 -10.62
C VAL A 48 6.93 -2.05 -9.38
N GLY A 49 8.21 -2.42 -9.44
CA GLY A 49 9.16 -2.21 -8.33
C GLY A 49 9.28 -0.74 -7.90
N LEU A 50 9.93 -0.49 -6.77
CA LEU A 50 10.05 0.86 -6.20
C LEU A 50 10.76 1.81 -7.16
N SER A 51 11.91 1.40 -7.70
CA SER A 51 12.71 2.18 -8.66
C SER A 51 11.92 2.53 -9.92
N ALA A 52 11.11 1.59 -10.41
CA ALA A 52 10.29 1.78 -11.59
C ALA A 52 9.14 2.78 -11.33
N THR A 53 8.54 2.71 -10.14
CA THR A 53 7.53 3.67 -9.66
C THR A 53 8.11 5.09 -9.61
N PHE A 54 9.28 5.25 -9.00
CA PHE A 54 9.96 6.53 -8.93
C PHE A 54 10.40 7.08 -10.29
N THR A 55 10.87 6.20 -11.18
CA THR A 55 11.21 6.56 -12.56
C THR A 55 9.99 7.11 -13.31
N ARG A 56 8.82 6.47 -13.15
CA ARG A 56 7.55 6.91 -13.74
C ARG A 56 7.15 8.28 -13.18
N LEU A 57 7.12 8.43 -11.86
CA LEU A 57 6.72 9.69 -11.21
C LEU A 57 7.62 10.87 -11.59
N LYS A 58 8.93 10.64 -11.70
CA LYS A 58 9.88 11.66 -12.18
C LYS A 58 9.56 12.14 -13.59
N LYS A 59 9.22 11.22 -14.51
CA LYS A 59 8.81 11.57 -15.88
C LYS A 59 7.50 12.37 -15.91
N GLU A 60 6.60 12.09 -14.98
CA GLU A 60 5.32 12.78 -14.83
C GLU A 60 5.43 14.11 -14.05
N GLY A 61 6.60 14.42 -13.47
CA GLY A 61 6.78 15.60 -12.61
C GLY A 61 5.98 15.53 -11.31
N LYS A 62 5.66 14.33 -10.83
CA LYS A 62 4.86 14.09 -9.63
C LYS A 62 5.71 13.70 -8.43
N VAL A 63 5.19 13.98 -7.24
CA VAL A 63 5.74 13.52 -5.95
C VAL A 63 5.02 12.24 -5.55
N ALA A 64 5.77 11.26 -5.02
CA ALA A 64 5.21 10.00 -4.57
C ALA A 64 4.35 10.18 -3.32
N PHE A 65 3.19 9.51 -3.26
CA PHE A 65 2.42 9.33 -2.04
C PHE A 65 2.63 7.93 -1.46
N ILE A 66 3.16 7.84 -0.24
CA ILE A 66 3.54 6.59 0.40
C ILE A 66 3.03 6.54 1.84
N PRO A 67 1.85 5.94 2.07
CA PRO A 67 1.35 5.72 3.42
C PRO A 67 2.09 4.59 4.12
N TYR A 68 2.22 4.71 5.43
CA TYR A 68 2.69 3.68 6.34
C TYR A 68 1.53 3.17 7.19
N ILE A 69 1.42 1.85 7.36
CA ILE A 69 0.55 1.20 8.35
C ILE A 69 1.27 0.07 9.08
N THR A 70 0.90 -0.20 10.33
CA THR A 70 1.43 -1.34 11.09
C THR A 70 0.56 -2.58 10.86
N ALA A 71 1.18 -3.68 10.42
CA ALA A 71 0.46 -4.92 10.18
C ALA A 71 -0.17 -5.46 11.46
N GLY A 72 -1.44 -5.87 11.38
CA GLY A 72 -2.18 -6.43 12.50
C GLY A 72 -2.72 -5.41 13.49
N ASP A 73 -2.71 -4.11 13.16
CA ASP A 73 -3.35 -3.07 13.95
C ASP A 73 -4.52 -2.41 13.17
N PRO A 74 -5.78 -2.50 13.65
CA PRO A 74 -6.20 -3.23 14.83
C PRO A 74 -6.14 -4.76 14.65
N ASP A 75 -6.21 -5.29 13.43
CA ASP A 75 -6.06 -6.73 13.15
C ASP A 75 -5.68 -6.98 11.68
N LEU A 76 -5.36 -8.23 11.33
CA LEU A 76 -4.90 -8.59 9.98
C LEU A 76 -5.98 -8.48 8.91
N SER A 77 -7.25 -8.69 9.26
CA SER A 77 -8.35 -8.53 8.30
C SER A 77 -8.49 -7.06 7.91
N THR A 78 -8.46 -6.19 8.90
CA THR A 78 -8.48 -4.73 8.71
C THR A 78 -7.24 -4.26 7.96
N THR A 79 -6.06 -4.85 8.24
CA THR A 79 -4.82 -4.56 7.49
C THR A 79 -4.99 -4.88 6.00
N ALA A 80 -5.53 -6.06 5.67
CA ALA A 80 -5.75 -6.48 4.29
C ALA A 80 -6.70 -5.55 3.53
N GLU A 81 -7.78 -5.11 4.18
CA GLU A 81 -8.73 -4.14 3.61
C GLU A 81 -8.08 -2.75 3.44
N ALA A 82 -7.30 -2.29 4.44
CA ALA A 82 -6.59 -1.03 4.38
C ALA A 82 -5.58 -1.00 3.23
N LEU A 83 -4.84 -2.08 2.98
CA LEU A 83 -3.91 -2.16 1.84
C LEU A 83 -4.62 -1.95 0.50
N LYS A 84 -5.77 -2.61 0.29
CA LYS A 84 -6.56 -2.47 -0.94
C LYS A 84 -7.16 -1.06 -1.06
N LEU A 85 -7.62 -0.50 0.05
CA LEU A 85 -8.16 0.86 0.08
C LEU A 85 -7.08 1.88 -0.27
N LEU A 86 -5.91 1.80 0.36
CA LEU A 86 -4.78 2.70 0.09
C LEU A 86 -4.32 2.63 -1.38
N ASP A 87 -4.26 1.42 -1.95
CA ASP A 87 -3.98 1.22 -3.38
C ASP A 87 -5.04 1.92 -4.25
N SER A 88 -6.33 1.69 -3.97
CA SER A 88 -7.43 2.30 -4.73
C SER A 88 -7.50 3.83 -4.61
N CYS A 89 -6.98 4.39 -3.51
CA CYS A 89 -6.85 5.83 -3.27
C CYS A 89 -5.65 6.46 -3.99
N GLY A 90 -4.87 5.68 -4.75
CA GLY A 90 -3.76 6.18 -5.55
C GLY A 90 -2.43 6.26 -4.80
N SER A 91 -2.18 5.36 -3.83
CA SER A 91 -0.85 5.19 -3.26
C SER A 91 0.13 4.75 -4.35
N ASP A 92 1.31 5.38 -4.40
CA ASP A 92 2.34 4.99 -5.36
C ASP A 92 3.15 3.79 -4.85
N ILE A 93 3.36 3.71 -3.54
CA ILE A 93 3.98 2.62 -2.79
C ILE A 93 3.24 2.57 -1.45
N ILE A 94 3.10 1.40 -0.83
CA ILE A 94 2.62 1.31 0.56
C ILE A 94 3.72 0.71 1.43
N GLU A 95 4.02 1.37 2.54
CA GLU A 95 4.91 0.84 3.58
C GLU A 95 4.11 0.05 4.61
N LEU A 96 4.51 -1.20 4.84
CA LEU A 96 3.88 -2.08 5.82
C LEU A 96 4.88 -2.43 6.93
N GLY A 97 4.62 -1.91 8.12
CA GLY A 97 5.39 -2.19 9.33
C GLY A 97 5.11 -3.57 9.89
N ILE A 98 6.16 -4.38 10.05
CA ILE A 98 6.10 -5.62 10.83
C ILE A 98 6.25 -5.24 12.31
N PRO A 99 5.24 -5.51 13.15
CA PRO A 99 5.27 -5.10 14.55
C PRO A 99 6.43 -5.78 15.28
N TYR A 100 7.17 -5.00 16.07
CA TYR A 100 8.36 -5.44 16.78
C TYR A 100 8.29 -5.02 18.25
N SER A 101 8.85 -5.84 19.14
CA SER A 101 8.80 -5.62 20.60
C SER A 101 9.73 -4.52 21.06
N ASP A 102 10.84 -4.30 20.35
CA ASP A 102 11.90 -3.38 20.74
C ASP A 102 12.18 -2.32 19.65
N PRO A 103 11.17 -1.54 19.21
CA PRO A 103 11.28 -0.66 18.06
C PRO A 103 11.95 0.68 18.39
N LEU A 104 13.29 0.68 18.48
CA LEU A 104 14.08 1.83 18.94
C LEU A 104 13.95 3.08 18.05
N ALA A 105 13.61 2.94 16.77
CA ALA A 105 13.50 4.04 15.83
C ALA A 105 12.07 4.62 15.75
N ASP A 106 11.08 3.91 16.28
CA ASP A 106 9.68 4.24 16.12
C ASP A 106 9.20 5.25 17.16
N GLY A 107 8.27 6.09 16.74
CA GLY A 107 7.54 7.01 17.58
C GLY A 107 6.53 6.38 18.52
N PRO A 108 6.03 7.12 19.52
CA PRO A 108 5.02 6.62 20.46
C PRO A 108 3.75 6.12 19.77
N VAL A 109 3.37 6.70 18.61
CA VAL A 109 2.21 6.25 17.83
C VAL A 109 2.44 4.88 17.20
N ILE A 110 3.58 4.68 16.53
CA ILE A 110 3.92 3.40 15.90
C ILE A 110 4.21 2.34 16.97
N GLN A 111 4.86 2.71 18.07
CA GLN A 111 5.06 1.84 19.24
C GLN A 111 3.72 1.34 19.81
N ALA A 112 2.72 2.22 19.95
CA ALA A 112 1.39 1.85 20.43
C ALA A 112 0.68 0.90 19.46
N ALA A 113 0.73 1.18 18.15
CA ALA A 113 0.19 0.31 17.11
C ALA A 113 0.84 -1.09 17.12
N ALA A 114 2.18 -1.15 17.20
CA ALA A 114 2.93 -2.40 17.33
C ALA A 114 2.53 -3.17 18.59
N THR A 115 2.37 -2.47 19.73
CA THR A 115 1.94 -3.08 20.99
C THR A 115 0.56 -3.72 20.87
N ARG A 116 -0.42 -3.02 20.29
CA ARG A 116 -1.78 -3.56 20.07
C ARG A 116 -1.76 -4.76 19.13
N SER A 117 -0.97 -4.69 18.05
CA SER A 117 -0.83 -5.78 17.09
C SER A 117 -0.20 -7.03 17.72
N LEU A 118 0.91 -6.88 18.47
CA LEU A 118 1.57 -7.98 19.18
C LEU A 118 0.68 -8.60 20.25
N ALA A 119 -0.10 -7.80 20.98
CA ALA A 119 -1.05 -8.29 21.98
C ALA A 119 -2.13 -9.22 21.38
N LYS A 120 -2.42 -9.08 20.08
CA LYS A 120 -3.34 -9.96 19.34
C LYS A 120 -2.64 -11.18 18.70
N GLY A 121 -1.36 -11.39 18.97
CA GLY A 121 -0.59 -12.53 18.48
C GLY A 121 -0.09 -12.39 17.03
N THR A 122 -0.18 -11.19 16.45
CA THR A 122 0.39 -10.91 15.12
C THR A 122 1.87 -11.24 15.11
N ASN A 123 2.29 -12.01 14.11
CA ASN A 123 3.68 -12.38 13.92
C ASN A 123 4.00 -12.47 12.43
N PHE A 124 5.28 -12.54 12.09
CA PHE A 124 5.74 -12.56 10.70
C PHE A 124 5.05 -13.64 9.84
N ASN A 125 4.84 -14.86 10.36
CA ASN A 125 4.28 -15.93 9.52
C ASN A 125 2.85 -15.60 9.08
N VAL A 126 2.00 -15.14 10.00
CA VAL A 126 0.62 -14.76 9.67
C VAL A 126 0.55 -13.50 8.80
N ILE A 127 1.53 -12.59 8.89
CA ILE A 127 1.65 -11.44 7.98
C ILE A 127 2.00 -11.91 6.56
N ILE A 128 2.95 -12.83 6.42
CA ILE A 128 3.33 -13.40 5.13
C ILE A 128 2.16 -14.12 4.47
N ASP A 129 1.38 -14.89 5.24
CA ASP A 129 0.19 -15.57 4.71
C ASP A 129 -0.86 -14.57 4.20
N MET A 130 -1.12 -13.50 4.97
CA MET A 130 -1.99 -12.40 4.52
C MET A 130 -1.45 -11.71 3.25
N LEU A 131 -0.14 -11.44 3.18
CA LEU A 131 0.47 -10.78 2.02
C LEU A 131 0.37 -11.62 0.74
N LYS A 132 0.55 -12.95 0.82
CA LYS A 132 0.37 -13.85 -0.33
C LYS A 132 -1.02 -13.76 -0.94
N GLU A 133 -2.04 -13.49 -0.12
CA GLU A 133 -3.41 -13.32 -0.58
C GLU A 133 -3.68 -11.92 -1.14
N VAL A 134 -3.15 -10.88 -0.47
CA VAL A 134 -3.50 -9.48 -0.76
C VAL A 134 -2.65 -8.87 -1.87
N VAL A 135 -1.33 -9.11 -1.89
CA VAL A 135 -0.41 -8.47 -2.84
C VAL A 135 -0.80 -8.69 -4.31
N PRO A 136 -1.26 -9.88 -4.75
CA PRO A 136 -1.73 -10.08 -6.13
C PRO A 136 -2.95 -9.21 -6.53
N GLN A 137 -3.62 -8.58 -5.56
CA GLN A 137 -4.77 -7.71 -5.78
C GLN A 137 -4.41 -6.22 -5.80
N LEU A 138 -3.15 -5.86 -5.51
CA LEU A 138 -2.68 -4.48 -5.44
C LEU A 138 -2.00 -4.08 -6.75
N SER A 139 -2.12 -2.80 -7.12
CA SER A 139 -1.45 -2.23 -8.29
C SER A 139 -0.10 -1.60 -7.92
N CYS A 140 0.00 -1.00 -6.73
CA CYS A 140 1.24 -0.43 -6.20
C CYS A 140 2.09 -1.47 -5.46
N PRO A 141 3.43 -1.33 -5.49
CA PRO A 141 4.33 -2.19 -4.72
C PRO A 141 4.22 -1.95 -3.21
N ILE A 142 4.51 -3.01 -2.45
CA ILE A 142 4.70 -2.97 -1.00
C ILE A 142 6.19 -2.87 -0.67
N ALA A 143 6.52 -1.98 0.26
CA ALA A 143 7.80 -1.96 0.96
C ALA A 143 7.59 -2.43 2.41
N LEU A 144 8.29 -3.49 2.82
CA LEU A 144 8.24 -3.93 4.21
C LEU A 144 9.15 -3.06 5.07
N PHE A 145 8.65 -2.67 6.24
CA PHE A 145 9.40 -1.96 7.25
C PHE A 145 9.59 -2.87 8.46
N THR A 146 10.84 -3.19 8.83
CA THR A 146 11.13 -4.04 9.98
C THR A 146 12.51 -3.77 10.55
N TYR A 147 12.82 -4.37 11.69
CA TYR A 147 14.12 -4.26 12.36
C TYR A 147 15.02 -5.43 12.00
N TYR A 148 16.33 -5.26 12.17
CA TYR A 148 17.30 -6.24 11.72
C TYR A 148 17.25 -7.54 12.53
N ASN A 149 17.04 -7.46 13.84
CA ASN A 149 17.05 -8.63 14.71
C ASN A 149 15.98 -9.70 14.30
N PRO A 150 14.72 -9.35 13.99
CA PRO A 150 13.76 -10.28 13.38
C PRO A 150 14.24 -10.98 12.10
N ILE A 151 15.00 -10.28 11.25
CA ILE A 151 15.59 -10.83 10.02
C ILE A 151 16.68 -11.84 10.40
N LEU A 152 17.62 -11.44 11.25
CA LEU A 152 18.73 -12.28 11.71
C LEU A 152 18.26 -13.58 12.35
N LYS A 153 17.25 -13.51 13.23
CA LYS A 153 16.69 -14.69 13.90
C LYS A 153 16.12 -15.73 12.94
N ARG A 154 15.69 -15.31 11.75
CA ARG A 154 15.15 -16.19 10.69
C ARG A 154 16.22 -16.65 9.70
N GLY A 155 17.36 -15.99 9.67
CA GLY A 155 18.36 -16.08 8.62
C GLY A 155 18.02 -15.15 7.46
N THR A 156 18.97 -14.31 7.06
CA THR A 156 18.77 -13.27 6.04
C THR A 156 18.31 -13.82 4.70
N GLU A 157 18.97 -14.85 4.17
CA GLU A 157 18.58 -15.50 2.89
C GLU A 157 17.13 -16.02 2.96
N LYS A 158 16.78 -16.74 4.03
CA LYS A 158 15.43 -17.28 4.21
C LYS A 158 14.39 -16.18 4.32
N PHE A 159 14.70 -15.10 5.03
CA PHE A 159 13.82 -13.93 5.12
C PHE A 159 13.58 -13.32 3.74
N MET A 160 14.66 -13.02 2.99
CA MET A 160 14.57 -12.42 1.65
C MET A 160 13.79 -13.30 0.67
N SER A 161 14.07 -14.61 0.65
CA SER A 161 13.30 -15.56 -0.17
C SER A 161 11.81 -15.56 0.23
N THR A 162 11.51 -15.54 1.52
CA THR A 162 10.12 -15.61 2.00
C THR A 162 9.32 -14.37 1.60
N ILE A 163 9.90 -13.16 1.74
CA ILE A 163 9.21 -11.91 1.37
C ILE A 163 9.07 -11.79 -0.15
N ARG A 164 10.08 -12.22 -0.93
CA ARG A 164 10.02 -12.25 -2.39
C ARG A 164 8.83 -13.09 -2.88
N ASP A 165 8.61 -14.25 -2.28
CA ASP A 165 7.53 -15.16 -2.67
C ASP A 165 6.13 -14.57 -2.41
N THR A 166 6.02 -13.47 -1.66
CA THR A 166 4.76 -12.72 -1.49
C THR A 166 4.53 -11.66 -2.55
N GLY A 167 5.54 -11.30 -3.35
CA GLY A 167 5.48 -10.17 -4.29
C GLY A 167 5.82 -8.82 -3.65
N VAL A 168 6.44 -8.78 -2.47
CA VAL A 168 7.03 -7.57 -1.90
C VAL A 168 8.26 -7.16 -2.72
N HIS A 169 8.43 -5.86 -2.96
CA HIS A 169 9.52 -5.33 -3.78
C HIS A 169 10.53 -4.50 -2.98
N GLY A 170 10.14 -4.00 -1.81
CA GLY A 170 10.95 -3.12 -0.99
C GLY A 170 11.20 -3.64 0.41
N LEU A 171 12.35 -3.24 0.98
CA LEU A 171 12.66 -3.44 2.39
C LEU A 171 13.31 -2.19 2.98
N VAL A 172 12.80 -1.75 4.14
CA VAL A 172 13.35 -0.69 4.97
C VAL A 172 13.77 -1.31 6.30
N VAL A 173 15.04 -1.12 6.67
CA VAL A 173 15.62 -1.61 7.94
C VAL A 173 16.31 -0.43 8.65
N PRO A 174 15.62 0.25 9.58
CA PRO A 174 16.06 1.56 10.09
C PRO A 174 17.24 1.47 11.07
N ASP A 175 17.50 0.29 11.64
CA ASP A 175 18.48 0.05 12.69
C ASP A 175 19.84 -0.46 12.18
N VAL A 176 20.07 -0.48 10.85
CA VAL A 176 21.34 -0.94 10.26
C VAL A 176 22.08 0.22 9.58
N PRO A 177 23.26 0.62 10.07
CA PRO A 177 24.07 1.64 9.41
C PRO A 177 24.66 1.10 8.10
N LEU A 178 24.94 2.00 7.15
CA LEU A 178 25.47 1.67 5.81
C LEU A 178 26.59 0.61 5.85
N GLU A 179 27.54 0.74 6.78
CA GLU A 179 28.71 -0.13 6.93
C GLU A 179 28.33 -1.60 7.20
N GLU A 180 27.21 -1.84 7.86
CA GLU A 180 26.73 -3.17 8.25
C GLU A 180 25.69 -3.73 7.27
N THR A 181 25.29 -2.95 6.26
CA THR A 181 24.28 -3.36 5.28
C THR A 181 24.79 -4.33 4.21
N GLU A 182 26.10 -4.60 4.10
CA GLU A 182 26.65 -5.41 2.99
C GLU A 182 25.97 -6.78 2.83
N THR A 183 25.78 -7.49 3.95
CA THR A 183 25.11 -8.80 3.93
C THR A 183 23.64 -8.67 3.52
N LEU A 184 22.93 -7.69 4.07
CA LEU A 184 21.53 -7.40 3.72
C LEU A 184 21.38 -7.04 2.26
N ARG A 185 22.22 -6.13 1.74
CA ARG A 185 22.21 -5.66 0.35
C ARG A 185 22.50 -6.79 -0.63
N THR A 186 23.47 -7.65 -0.31
CA THR A 186 23.84 -8.78 -1.17
C THR A 186 22.67 -9.76 -1.31
N GLU A 187 22.04 -10.14 -0.19
CA GLU A 187 20.89 -11.04 -0.22
C GLU A 187 19.65 -10.36 -0.83
N ALA A 188 19.37 -9.09 -0.50
CA ALA A 188 18.25 -8.35 -1.09
C ALA A 188 18.36 -8.32 -2.63
N LYS A 189 19.54 -7.96 -3.15
CA LYS A 189 19.82 -7.94 -4.59
C LYS A 189 19.68 -9.31 -5.26
N LYS A 190 20.18 -10.37 -4.62
CA LYS A 190 20.04 -11.76 -5.11
C LYS A 190 18.57 -12.17 -5.26
N HIS A 191 17.70 -11.65 -4.39
CA HIS A 191 16.27 -11.94 -4.37
C HIS A 191 15.41 -10.90 -5.09
N GLY A 192 16.00 -9.84 -5.66
CA GLY A 192 15.27 -8.77 -6.34
C GLY A 192 14.45 -7.88 -5.41
N ILE A 193 14.86 -7.76 -4.14
CA ILE A 193 14.28 -6.86 -3.15
C ILE A 193 15.11 -5.57 -3.12
N GLU A 194 14.46 -4.44 -3.32
CA GLU A 194 15.10 -3.12 -3.28
C GLU A 194 15.27 -2.69 -1.81
N LEU A 195 16.52 -2.69 -1.32
CA LEU A 195 16.83 -2.21 0.02
C LEU A 195 16.90 -0.67 0.03
N VAL A 196 15.95 -0.07 0.74
CA VAL A 196 15.87 1.37 0.97
C VAL A 196 16.81 1.75 2.10
N LEU A 197 17.66 2.74 1.85
CA LEU A 197 18.62 3.24 2.84
C LEU A 197 18.19 4.59 3.40
N LEU A 198 18.55 4.82 4.67
CA LEU A 198 18.18 6.02 5.40
C LEU A 198 19.31 7.06 5.38
N THR A 199 18.93 8.33 5.36
CA THR A 199 19.82 9.48 5.58
C THR A 199 19.14 10.50 6.51
N THR A 200 19.92 11.45 7.03
CA THR A 200 19.43 12.52 7.91
C THR A 200 19.98 13.88 7.48
N PRO A 201 19.36 15.00 7.91
CA PRO A 201 19.93 16.34 7.71
C PRO A 201 21.31 16.56 8.30
N THR A 202 21.74 15.72 9.23
CA THR A 202 23.06 15.78 9.86
C THR A 202 24.05 14.81 9.22
N THR A 203 23.65 14.05 8.20
CA THR A 203 24.52 13.12 7.50
C THR A 203 25.55 13.90 6.68
N PRO A 204 26.86 13.67 6.88
CA PRO A 204 27.90 14.34 6.11
C PRO A 204 27.76 14.09 4.59
N PRO A 205 28.11 15.05 3.72
CA PRO A 205 27.91 14.93 2.26
C PRO A 205 28.62 13.73 1.62
N ASP A 206 29.81 13.39 2.09
CA ASP A 206 30.59 12.21 1.66
C ASP A 206 29.87 10.90 2.03
N ARG A 207 29.32 10.82 3.24
CA ARG A 207 28.49 9.68 3.68
C ARG A 207 27.19 9.61 2.88
N MET A 208 26.56 10.75 2.61
CA MET A 208 25.34 10.82 1.81
C MET A 208 25.56 10.31 0.40
N LYS A 209 26.68 10.69 -0.24
CA LYS A 209 27.07 10.17 -1.55
C LYS A 209 27.24 8.66 -1.50
N ALA A 210 27.95 8.14 -0.50
CA ALA A 210 28.12 6.70 -0.32
C ALA A 210 26.78 5.96 -0.18
N ILE A 211 25.81 6.53 0.56
CA ILE A 211 24.45 5.98 0.67
C ILE A 211 23.74 5.95 -0.68
N VAL A 212 23.78 7.07 -1.42
CA VAL A 212 23.10 7.17 -2.73
C VAL A 212 23.70 6.21 -3.75
N ASP A 213 25.03 6.05 -3.76
CA ASP A 213 25.72 5.15 -4.70
C ASP A 213 25.31 3.68 -4.54
N VAL A 214 24.74 3.32 -3.38
CA VAL A 214 24.37 1.94 -3.07
C VAL A 214 22.90 1.69 -2.79
N ALA A 215 22.09 2.74 -2.65
CA ALA A 215 20.66 2.64 -2.37
C ALA A 215 19.90 2.12 -3.60
N GLU A 216 18.87 1.32 -3.36
CA GLU A 216 17.92 0.85 -4.38
C GLU A 216 16.53 1.43 -4.09
N GLY A 217 15.73 1.66 -5.12
CA GLY A 217 14.43 2.32 -4.99
C GLY A 217 14.55 3.82 -4.75
N PHE A 218 14.80 4.20 -3.50
CA PHE A 218 14.89 5.58 -3.05
C PHE A 218 15.73 5.71 -1.77
N VAL A 219 16.05 6.95 -1.40
CA VAL A 219 16.69 7.27 -0.12
C VAL A 219 15.65 7.87 0.84
N TYR A 220 15.54 7.27 2.02
CA TYR A 220 14.61 7.70 3.06
C TYR A 220 15.25 8.80 3.91
N LEU A 221 14.74 10.03 3.84
CA LEU A 221 15.22 11.14 4.67
C LEU A 221 14.44 11.23 5.99
N VAL A 222 15.12 11.00 7.10
CA VAL A 222 14.54 11.15 8.45
C VAL A 222 14.67 12.60 8.90
N SER A 223 13.56 13.30 9.07
CA SER A 223 13.52 14.76 9.30
C SER A 223 13.97 15.24 10.67
N SER A 224 14.09 14.35 11.65
CA SER A 224 14.47 14.69 13.01
C SER A 224 15.65 13.86 13.50
N VAL A 225 16.52 14.51 14.26
CA VAL A 225 17.46 13.84 15.16
C VAL A 225 16.60 13.28 16.33
N GLY A 226 16.01 12.10 16.15
CA GLY A 226 15.12 11.44 17.12
C GLY A 226 13.88 10.80 16.51
N VAL A 227 13.29 9.85 17.25
CA VAL A 227 12.16 8.97 16.91
C VAL A 227 11.01 9.66 16.18
N THR A 228 10.29 8.90 15.34
CA THR A 228 9.08 9.36 14.64
C THR A 228 8.09 10.02 15.63
N GLY A 229 7.36 11.06 15.24
CA GLY A 229 6.46 11.70 16.18
C GLY A 229 6.11 13.12 15.79
N ALA A 230 4.81 13.43 15.87
CA ALA A 230 4.23 14.70 15.51
C ALA A 230 4.96 15.88 16.16
N ARG A 231 5.80 16.59 15.40
CA ARG A 231 6.32 17.91 15.76
C ARG A 231 5.62 19.00 14.95
N ALA A 232 5.51 20.18 15.57
CA ALA A 232 4.74 21.31 15.07
C ALA A 232 5.44 22.14 13.97
N SER A 233 6.74 21.95 13.74
CA SER A 233 7.50 22.70 12.73
C SER A 233 8.71 21.93 12.19
N VAL A 234 8.90 22.00 10.86
CA VAL A 234 10.12 21.58 10.17
C VAL A 234 11.06 22.78 10.07
N SER A 235 12.33 22.62 10.47
CA SER A 235 13.33 23.69 10.46
C SER A 235 13.79 24.06 9.04
N GLY A 236 14.24 25.30 8.84
CA GLY A 236 14.76 25.79 7.56
C GLY A 236 15.94 24.98 6.99
N SER A 237 16.67 24.24 7.85
CA SER A 237 17.75 23.33 7.46
C SER A 237 17.29 22.16 6.58
N VAL A 238 16.02 21.77 6.66
CA VAL A 238 15.48 20.72 5.79
C VAL A 238 15.32 21.25 4.36
N GLN A 239 14.96 22.52 4.15
CA GLN A 239 14.75 23.07 2.81
C GLN A 239 16.05 23.16 1.98
N SER A 240 17.16 23.54 2.60
CA SER A 240 18.49 23.58 1.95
C SER A 240 19.01 22.17 1.65
N LEU A 241 18.87 21.24 2.60
CA LEU A 241 19.20 19.83 2.38
C LEU A 241 18.36 19.20 1.26
N LEU A 242 17.08 19.58 1.16
CA LEU A 242 16.21 19.12 0.09
C LEU A 242 16.63 19.64 -1.28
N GLN A 243 17.25 20.81 -1.38
CA GLN A 243 17.81 21.29 -2.65
C GLN A 243 19.05 20.50 -3.03
N GLU A 244 19.96 20.25 -2.08
CA GLU A 244 21.19 19.47 -2.31
C GLU A 244 20.87 18.01 -2.69
N ILE A 245 19.89 17.38 -2.05
CA ILE A 245 19.54 15.99 -2.35
C ILE A 245 18.69 15.87 -3.62
N LYS A 246 17.84 16.86 -3.96
CA LYS A 246 17.05 16.84 -5.21
C LYS A 246 17.91 16.84 -6.47
N GLU A 247 19.13 17.37 -6.41
CA GLU A 247 20.08 17.29 -7.53
C GLU A 247 20.61 15.87 -7.74
N VAL A 248 20.49 14.98 -6.75
CA VAL A 248 21.12 13.65 -6.75
C VAL A 248 20.11 12.48 -6.68
N CYS A 249 18.96 12.63 -6.00
CA CYS A 249 18.02 11.52 -5.79
C CYS A 249 16.56 11.97 -5.54
N ILE A 250 15.62 11.04 -5.63
CA ILE A 250 14.22 11.26 -5.24
C ILE A 250 14.06 10.89 -3.76
N LEU A 251 13.63 11.86 -2.97
CA LEU A 251 13.47 11.75 -1.51
C LEU A 251 12.04 11.49 -1.10
N LEU A 252 11.89 10.73 -0.02
CA LEU A 252 10.65 10.58 0.71
C LEU A 252 10.58 11.36 2.00
N PHE A 253 9.34 11.72 2.31
CA PHE A 253 8.93 12.47 3.47
C PHE A 253 8.04 11.60 4.34
N ASN A 254 8.40 11.46 5.61
CA ASN A 254 7.51 10.87 6.61
C ASN A 254 6.26 11.77 6.81
N LEU A 255 5.19 11.22 7.40
CA LEU A 255 3.92 11.90 7.71
C LEU A 255 4.13 13.23 8.47
N ASP A 256 5.20 13.34 9.25
CA ASP A 256 5.60 14.54 9.98
C ASP A 256 6.06 15.68 9.06
N VAL A 257 6.80 15.38 7.99
CA VAL A 257 7.17 16.39 6.98
C VAL A 257 5.99 16.69 6.07
N PHE A 258 5.18 15.69 5.72
CA PHE A 258 3.94 15.90 4.97
C PHE A 258 2.98 16.84 5.71
N ARG A 259 2.81 16.67 7.04
CA ARG A 259 2.03 17.59 7.91
C ARG A 259 2.60 19.01 7.92
N SER A 260 3.93 19.17 7.98
CA SER A 260 4.55 20.50 7.95
C SER A 260 4.43 21.16 6.57
N LEU A 261 4.52 20.39 5.48
CA LEU A 261 4.35 20.89 4.11
C LEU A 261 2.89 21.28 3.84
N LEU A 262 1.91 20.54 4.37
CA LEU A 262 0.48 20.89 4.32
C LEU A 262 0.18 22.20 5.07
N LYS A 263 0.82 22.43 6.23
CA LYS A 263 0.69 23.70 6.98
C LYS A 263 1.32 24.90 6.28
N SER A 264 2.24 24.66 5.34
CA SER A 264 2.96 25.73 4.62
C SER A 264 2.17 26.28 3.44
N SER A 265 1.01 25.70 3.07
CA SER A 265 0.19 26.07 1.90
C SER A 265 0.91 26.07 0.55
N VAL A 266 2.16 25.58 0.47
CA VAL A 266 3.05 25.83 -0.68
C VAL A 266 3.08 24.69 -1.70
N LEU A 267 2.45 23.52 -1.49
CA LEU A 267 2.67 22.40 -2.42
C LEU A 267 1.47 21.50 -2.82
N PHE A 268 0.25 21.70 -2.32
CA PHE A 268 -0.84 20.75 -2.60
C PHE A 268 -2.23 21.40 -2.75
N PRO A 269 -2.58 21.96 -3.92
CA PRO A 269 -3.91 22.52 -4.14
C PRO A 269 -4.99 21.52 -4.57
N ASN A 270 -4.65 20.29 -5.01
CA ASN A 270 -5.59 19.45 -5.79
C ASN A 270 -5.77 17.98 -5.32
N PHE A 271 -5.58 17.63 -4.05
CA PHE A 271 -5.83 16.26 -3.56
C PHE A 271 -7.16 16.18 -2.79
N PHE A 272 -8.15 15.49 -3.33
CA PHE A 272 -9.50 15.33 -2.76
C PHE A 272 -9.90 13.85 -2.68
N SER A 273 -10.63 13.48 -1.63
CA SER A 273 -11.22 12.13 -1.45
C SER A 273 -12.36 11.86 -2.46
N PRO A 274 -12.84 10.61 -2.59
CA PRO A 274 -14.03 10.28 -3.38
C PRO A 274 -15.32 11.00 -2.91
N SER A 275 -15.33 11.50 -1.67
CA SER A 275 -16.40 12.31 -1.08
C SER A 275 -16.21 13.83 -1.27
N GLY A 276 -15.16 14.26 -1.97
CA GLY A 276 -14.87 15.68 -2.25
C GLY A 276 -14.24 16.45 -1.09
N LEU A 277 -13.72 15.76 -0.07
CA LEU A 277 -13.02 16.39 1.06
C LEU A 277 -11.52 16.56 0.74
N PRO A 278 -10.88 17.67 1.14
CA PRO A 278 -9.43 17.81 1.07
C PRO A 278 -8.73 16.67 1.79
N ALA A 279 -7.70 16.08 1.17
CA ALA A 279 -6.96 14.92 1.70
C ALA A 279 -6.46 15.10 3.14
N SER A 280 -6.15 16.35 3.51
CA SER A 280 -5.71 16.75 4.84
C SER A 280 -6.76 16.51 5.93
N LEU A 281 -8.05 16.60 5.61
CA LEU A 281 -9.16 16.39 6.55
C LEU A 281 -9.49 14.89 6.70
N TRP A 282 -9.40 14.12 5.62
CA TRP A 282 -9.70 12.68 5.65
C TRP A 282 -8.60 11.86 6.33
N LEU A 283 -7.33 12.24 6.14
CA LEU A 283 -6.19 11.71 6.90
C LEU A 283 -6.26 12.08 8.39
N GLN A 284 -6.95 13.16 8.77
CA GLN A 284 -7.17 13.48 10.18
C GLN A 284 -8.26 12.61 10.81
N GLU A 285 -9.32 12.24 10.07
CA GLU A 285 -10.34 11.28 10.54
C GLU A 285 -9.74 9.88 10.75
N LEU A 286 -9.01 9.35 9.77
CA LEU A 286 -8.32 8.05 9.89
C LEU A 286 -7.32 7.97 11.06
N VAL A 287 -6.71 9.11 11.41
CA VAL A 287 -5.77 9.21 12.54
C VAL A 287 -6.49 9.51 13.86
N SER A 288 -7.68 10.13 13.82
CA SER A 288 -8.48 10.39 15.03
C SER A 288 -9.14 9.12 15.57
N ASP A 289 -9.45 8.15 14.71
CA ASP A 289 -9.94 6.83 15.12
C ASP A 289 -8.83 5.90 15.66
N GLN A 290 -7.57 6.36 15.60
CA GLN A 290 -6.37 5.67 16.08
C GLN A 290 -5.85 6.22 17.43
N LEU A 291 -6.54 7.22 18.00
CA LEU A 291 -6.30 7.82 19.32
C LEU A 291 -7.36 7.36 20.34
#